data_AF-A0A4V1G4Z3-F1
#
_entry.id   AF-A0A4V1G4Z3-F1
#
_cell.length_a   1.000
_cell.length_b   1.000
_cell.length_c   1.000
_cell.angle_alpha   90.00
_cell.angle_beta   90.00
_cell.angle_gamma   90.00
#
_symmetry.space_group_name_H-M   'P 1'
#
loop_
_entity.id
_entity.type
_entity.pdbx_description
1 polymer ?
#
loop_
_entity_poly.entity_id
_entity_poly.type
_entity_poly.pdbx_seq_one_letter_code
_entity_poly.pdbx_strand_id
1 'polypeptide(L)'
;MSNSNNKINVPEAKAALNKLKMEAASEVGVNLKDGYNGDLTSRQAGQIGGNMVNVMWHVRQTDFMRSSWRERGQVERITYQYGLAV
;
A
#
# COMPACT_ATOMS: atom_id res chain seq x y z
N MET A 1 3.92 2.24 30.74
CA MET A 1 3.52 1.83 29.37
C MET A 1 2.94 3.03 28.63
N SER A 2 3.51 3.42 27.49
CA SER A 2 2.90 4.43 26.62
C SER A 2 1.67 3.84 25.92
N ASN A 3 0.48 4.30 26.30
CA ASN A 3 -0.76 3.94 25.63
C ASN A 3 -0.93 4.84 24.40
N SER A 4 -0.29 4.48 23.27
CA SER A 4 -0.47 5.21 22.00
C SER A 4 -1.85 4.89 21.42
N ASN A 5 -2.89 5.53 21.94
CA ASN A 5 -4.22 5.51 21.34
C ASN A 5 -4.17 6.35 20.05
N ASN A 6 -3.75 5.73 18.95
CA ASN A 6 -3.83 6.31 17.61
C ASN A 6 -5.30 6.31 17.16
N LYS A 7 -6.12 7.09 17.86
CA LYS A 7 -7.56 7.18 17.61
C LYS A 7 -7.71 7.98 16.32
N ILE A 8 -8.11 7.30 15.25
CA ILE A 8 -8.57 7.96 14.03
C ILE A 8 -9.69 8.91 14.46
N ASN A 9 -9.39 10.21 14.50
CA ASN A 9 -10.23 11.22 15.15
C ASN A 9 -11.35 11.71 14.21
N VAL A 10 -11.33 11.24 12.96
CA VAL A 10 -12.29 11.58 11.90
C VAL A 10 -13.19 10.37 11.66
N PRO A 11 -14.48 10.42 12.07
CA PRO A 11 -15.43 9.32 11.87
C PRO A 11 -15.58 8.89 10.41
N GLU A 12 -15.52 9.84 9.49
CA GLU A 12 -15.61 9.62 8.04
C GLU A 12 -14.43 8.79 7.53
N ALA A 13 -13.23 9.04 8.06
CA ALA A 13 -12.03 8.27 7.71
C ALA A 13 -12.14 6.81 8.21
N LYS A 14 -12.82 6.54 9.33
CA LYS A 14 -13.05 5.17 9.79
C LYS A 14 -13.96 4.39 8.83
N ALA A 15 -15.02 5.04 8.33
CA ALA A 15 -15.92 4.42 7.36
C ALA A 15 -15.20 4.11 6.04
N ALA A 16 -14.43 5.08 5.53
CA ALA A 16 -13.61 4.90 4.33
C ALA A 16 -12.57 3.77 4.49
N LEU A 17 -11.88 3.72 5.63
CA LEU A 17 -10.89 2.67 5.92
C LEU A 17 -11.52 1.28 6.05
N ASN A 18 -12.72 1.16 6.64
CA ASN A 18 -13.43 -0.12 6.71
C ASN A 18 -13.82 -0.62 5.32
N LYS A 19 -14.29 0.27 4.44
CA LYS A 19 -14.58 -0.06 3.04
C LYS A 19 -13.31 -0.53 2.31
N LEU A 20 -12.21 0.21 2.44
CA LEU A 20 -10.93 -0.13 1.83
C LEU A 20 -10.40 -1.49 2.34
N LYS A 21 -10.55 -1.78 3.63
CA LYS A 21 -10.18 -3.09 4.21
C LYS A 21 -10.95 -4.24 3.56
N MET A 22 -12.26 -4.08 3.35
CA MET A 22 -13.12 -5.11 2.76
C MET A 22 -12.84 -5.31 1.26
N GLU A 23 -12.60 -4.21 0.54
CA GLU A 23 -12.16 -4.25 -0.86
C GLU A 23 -10.81 -4.95 -0.99
N ALA A 24 -9.83 -4.54 -0.18
CA ALA A 24 -8.50 -5.14 -0.18
C ALA A 24 -8.54 -6.64 0.15
N ALA A 25 -9.40 -7.07 1.07
CA ALA A 25 -9.60 -8.48 1.40
C ALA A 25 -10.22 -9.28 0.24
N SER A 26 -11.18 -8.68 -0.45
CA SER A 26 -11.82 -9.27 -1.63
C SER A 26 -10.83 -9.46 -2.77
N GLU A 27 -9.95 -8.47 -3.01
CA GLU A 27 -8.91 -8.54 -4.05
C GLU A 27 -7.87 -9.63 -3.77
N VAL A 28 -7.46 -9.81 -2.52
CA VAL A 28 -6.49 -10.85 -2.16
C VAL A 28 -7.13 -12.24 -2.01
N GLY A 29 -8.44 -12.36 -2.22
CA GLY A 29 -9.19 -13.63 -2.13
C GLY A 29 -9.29 -14.18 -0.71
N VAL A 30 -9.13 -13.32 0.31
CA VAL A 30 -9.20 -13.72 1.72
C VAL A 30 -10.58 -13.35 2.26
N ASN A 31 -11.30 -14.34 2.78
CA ASN A 31 -12.61 -14.12 3.36
C ASN A 31 -12.50 -13.45 4.74
N LEU A 32 -12.51 -12.12 4.75
CA LEU A 32 -12.51 -11.31 5.96
C LEU A 32 -13.96 -11.08 6.41
N LYS A 33 -14.31 -11.52 7.62
CA LYS A 33 -15.63 -11.28 8.22
C LYS A 33 -15.60 -10.01 9.07
N ASP A 34 -16.75 -9.36 9.25
CA ASP A 34 -16.93 -8.21 10.17
C ASP A 34 -16.96 -8.62 11.66
N GLY A 35 -16.33 -9.74 12.00
CA GLY A 35 -16.34 -10.34 13.33
C GLY A 35 -14.99 -10.97 13.68
N TYR A 36 -15.04 -12.07 14.44
CA TYR A 36 -13.84 -12.78 14.84
C TYR A 36 -13.19 -13.49 13.65
N ASN A 37 -11.94 -13.15 13.38
CA ASN A 37 -11.15 -13.69 12.28
C ASN A 37 -9.94 -14.50 12.77
N GLY A 38 -10.06 -15.22 13.90
CA GLY A 38 -8.99 -16.04 14.45
C GLY A 38 -8.70 -17.32 13.65
N ASP A 39 -9.56 -17.64 12.68
CA ASP A 39 -9.38 -18.66 11.65
C ASP A 39 -8.44 -18.18 10.51
N LEU A 40 -8.18 -16.88 10.38
CA LEU A 40 -7.24 -16.36 9.40
C LEU A 40 -5.79 -16.58 9.83
N THR A 41 -4.99 -17.07 8.89
CA THR A 41 -3.55 -17.15 9.11
C THR A 41 -2.94 -15.74 9.18
N SER A 42 -1.89 -15.57 9.99
CA SER A 42 -1.18 -14.28 10.11
C SER A 42 -0.67 -13.77 8.75
N ARG A 43 -0.36 -14.68 7.83
CA ARG A 43 0.04 -14.34 6.45
C ARG A 43 -1.11 -13.70 5.66
N GLN A 44 -2.32 -14.25 5.76
CA GLN A 44 -3.50 -13.70 5.08
C GLN A 44 -3.88 -12.33 5.64
N ALA A 45 -3.88 -12.17 6.97
CA ALA A 45 -4.12 -10.88 7.59
C ALA A 45 -3.06 -9.83 7.19
N GLY A 46 -1.78 -10.23 7.13
CA GLY A 46 -0.69 -9.39 6.66
C GLY A 46 -0.81 -9.00 5.19
N GLN A 47 -1.26 -9.92 4.33
CA GLN A 47 -1.48 -9.65 2.91
C GLN A 47 -2.56 -8.59 2.69
N ILE A 48 -3.65 -8.63 3.47
CA ILE A 48 -4.69 -7.59 3.44
C ILE A 48 -4.09 -6.23 3.82
N GLY A 49 -3.39 -6.16 4.95
CA GLY A 49 -2.79 -4.89 5.43
C GLY A 49 -1.76 -4.31 4.44
N GLY A 50 -0.94 -5.16 3.83
CA GLY A 50 -0.01 -4.75 2.78
C GLY A 50 -0.72 -4.20 1.54
N ASN A 51 -1.81 -4.86 1.10
CA ASN A 51 -2.60 -4.39 -0.03
C ASN A 51 -3.27 -3.04 0.27
N MET A 52 -3.75 -2.82 1.50
CA MET A 52 -4.30 -1.52 1.91
C MET A 52 -3.30 -0.37 1.76
N VAL A 53 -2.03 -0.59 2.15
CA VAL A 53 -0.96 0.42 2.02
C VAL A 53 -0.60 0.66 0.55
N ASN A 54 -0.52 -0.40 -0.25
CA ASN A 54 -0.26 -0.28 -1.69
C ASN A 54 -1.33 0.55 -2.39
N VAL A 55 -2.61 0.34 -2.06
CA VAL A 55 -3.73 1.10 -2.63
C VAL A 55 -3.66 2.58 -2.20
N MET A 56 -3.34 2.83 -0.93
CA MET A 56 -3.26 4.19 -0.38
C MET A 56 -2.06 4.97 -0.89
N TRP A 57 -0.91 4.32 -1.09
CA TRP A 57 0.34 4.95 -1.48
C TRP A 57 1.03 4.17 -2.60
N HIS A 58 0.55 4.37 -3.83
CA HIS A 58 1.15 3.78 -5.02
C HIS A 58 2.43 4.53 -5.40
N VAL A 59 3.59 4.07 -4.93
CA VAL A 59 4.87 4.48 -5.55
C VAL A 59 4.99 3.78 -6.88
N ARG A 60 4.90 4.53 -7.97
CA ARG A 60 5.19 4.01 -9.30
C ARG A 60 6.66 4.24 -9.58
N GLN A 61 7.36 3.16 -9.90
CA GLN A 61 8.72 3.20 -10.41
C GLN A 61 8.65 3.10 -11.93
N THR A 62 9.31 4.01 -12.64
CA THR A 62 9.48 3.89 -14.09
C THR A 62 10.95 3.95 -14.40
N ASP A 63 11.39 2.92 -15.14
CA ASP A 63 12.74 2.83 -15.66
C ASP A 63 12.80 3.53 -17.01
N PHE A 64 13.74 4.46 -17.17
CA PHE A 64 14.01 5.10 -18.44
C PHE A 64 15.49 4.96 -18.79
N MET A 65 15.77 4.60 -20.05
CA MET A 65 17.12 4.52 -20.59
C MET A 65 17.53 5.90 -21.11
N ARG A 66 18.49 6.56 -20.45
CA ARG A 66 18.99 7.89 -20.85
C ARG A 66 20.43 7.80 -21.30
N SER A 67 20.75 8.39 -22.45
CA SER A 67 22.14 8.58 -22.87
C SER A 67 22.87 9.52 -21.89
N SER A 68 23.90 9.02 -21.21
CA SER A 68 24.76 9.80 -20.33
C SER A 68 25.60 10.77 -21.14
N TRP A 69 25.55 12.05 -20.78
CA TRP A 69 26.43 13.07 -21.35
C TRP A 69 27.85 13.03 -20.76
N ARG A 70 28.06 12.31 -19.65
CA ARG A 70 29.32 12.25 -18.90
C ARG A 70 30.30 11.23 -19.46
N GLU A 71 29.80 10.21 -20.14
CA GLU A 71 30.62 9.18 -20.77
C GLU A 71 30.08 8.89 -22.17
N ARG A 72 30.93 9.13 -23.19
CA ARG A 72 30.73 8.88 -24.62
C ARG A 72 29.72 7.75 -24.93
N GLY A 73 28.44 8.09 -25.03
CA GLY A 73 27.39 7.21 -25.56
C GLY A 73 26.94 6.07 -24.65
N GLN A 74 27.32 6.00 -23.37
CA GLN A 74 26.76 4.98 -22.49
C GLN A 74 25.31 5.31 -22.12
N VAL A 75 24.42 4.34 -22.30
CA VAL A 75 23.01 4.42 -21.92
C VAL A 75 22.90 3.97 -20.46
N GLU A 76 22.57 4.91 -19.58
CA GLU A 76 22.38 4.66 -18.16
C GLU A 76 20.89 4.48 -17.87
N ARG A 77 20.55 3.42 -17.12
CA ARG A 77 19.18 3.21 -16.65
C ARG A 77 18.96 4.11 -15.43
N ILE A 78 18.12 5.13 -15.58
CA ILE A 78 17.70 5.98 -14.47
C ILE A 78 16.29 5.54 -14.06
N THR A 79 16.14 5.18 -12.79
CA THR A 79 14.84 4.83 -12.18
C THR A 79 14.27 6.07 -11.51
N TYR A 80 13.12 6.54 -11.98
CA TYR A 80 12.37 7.60 -11.34
C TYR A 80 11.27 7.00 -10.46
N GLN A 81 11.20 7.46 -9.21
CA GLN A 81 10.10 7.13 -8.31
C GLN A 81 9.16 8.33 -8.23
N TYR A 82 7.88 8.12 -8.50
CA TYR A 82 6.85 9.15 -8.37
C TYR A 82 5.61 8.59 -7.68
N GLY A 83 5.00 9.41 -6.83
CA GLY A 83 3.76 9.11 -6.14
C GLY A 83 2.71 10.17 -6.47
N LEU A 84 1.44 9.78 -6.50
CA LEU A 84 0.32 10.71 -6.54
C LEU A 84 0.18 11.35 -5.15
N ALA A 85 0.53 12.63 -5.03
CA ALA A 85 0.17 13.44 -3.88
C ALA A 85 -1.29 13.89 -4.09
N VAL A 86 -2.19 13.39 -3.25
CA VAL A 86 -3.59 13.85 -3.16
C VAL A 86 -3.69 14.89 -2.06
#